data_AF-A0A0E4CY32-F1
#
_entry.id   AF-A0A0E4CY32-F1
#
_cell.length_a   1.000
_cell.length_b   1.000
_cell.length_c   1.000
_cell.angle_alpha   90.00
_cell.angle_beta   90.00
_cell.angle_gamma   90.00
#
_symmetry.space_group_name_H-M   'P 1'
#
loop_
_entity.id
_entity.type
_entity.pdbx_description
1 polymer ?
#
loop_
_entity_poly.entity_id
_entity_poly.type
_entity_poly.pdbx_seq_one_letter_code
_entity_poly.pdbx_strand_id
1 'polypeptide(L)' 'MDYYFHPSPRPSSLELLSDEQLLNIYDLAVEAKASPDFIEIIQSVLTERNINSPNHSED' A
#
# COMPACT_ATOMS: atom_id res chain seq x y z
N MET A 1 19.25 10.86 19.84
CA MET A 1 19.69 10.43 18.49
C MET A 1 18.58 10.82 17.56
N ASP A 2 18.71 11.98 16.92
CA ASP A 2 17.73 12.49 15.97
C ASP A 2 17.84 11.67 14.68
N TYR A 3 17.05 10.59 14.60
CA TYR A 3 16.91 9.79 13.40
C TYR A 3 16.19 10.63 12.34
N TYR A 4 16.94 11.39 11.56
CA TYR A 4 16.45 12.02 10.35
C TYR A 4 16.23 10.92 9.31
N PHE A 5 14.96 10.55 9.14
CA PHE A 5 14.53 9.63 8.09
C PHE A 5 14.77 10.32 6.74
N HIS A 6 15.87 9.98 6.08
CA HIS A 6 16.11 10.34 4.69
C HIS A 6 15.36 9.32 3.83
N PRO A 7 14.22 9.67 3.20
CA PRO A 7 13.59 8.75 2.26
C PRO A 7 14.61 8.45 1.16
N SER A 8 14.85 7.16 0.90
CA SER A 8 15.74 6.80 -0.20
C SER A 8 15.21 7.43 -1.48
N PRO A 9 16.06 7.99 -2.35
CA PRO A 9 15.62 8.56 -3.63
C PRO A 9 15.08 7.49 -4.59
N ARG A 10 15.18 6.22 -4.19
CA ARG A 10 14.63 5.09 -4.91
C ARG A 10 13.19 4.87 -4.42
N PRO A 11 12.21 4.81 -5.33
CA PRO A 11 10.84 4.47 -4.96
C PRO A 11 10.83 3.13 -4.24
N SER A 12 9.98 3.00 -3.23
CA SER A 12 9.78 1.72 -2.54
C SER A 12 9.30 0.66 -3.54
N SER A 13 9.56 -0.63 -3.28
CA SER A 13 9.10 -1.69 -4.20
C SER A 13 7.59 -1.67 -4.41
N LEU A 14 6.82 -1.20 -3.43
CA LEU A 14 5.36 -1.03 -3.54
C LEU A 14 4.99 0.16 -4.43
N GLU A 15 5.77 1.25 -4.42
CA GLU A 15 5.58 2.41 -5.30
C GLU A 15 5.77 2.10 -6.79
N LEU A 16 6.45 1.00 -7.13
CA LEU A 16 6.69 0.58 -8.51
C LEU A 16 5.59 -0.31 -9.09
N LEU A 17 4.68 -0.81 -8.25
CA LEU A 17 3.58 -1.66 -8.68
C LEU A 17 2.46 -0.85 -9.33
N SER A 18 1.78 -1.45 -10.31
CA SER A 18 0.50 -0.90 -10.78
C SER A 18 -0.58 -1.05 -9.70
N ASP A 19 -1.64 -0.27 -9.82
CA ASP A 19 -2.75 -0.29 -8.87
C ASP A 19 -3.41 -1.67 -8.78
N GLU A 20 -3.58 -2.35 -9.92
CA GLU A 20 -4.09 -3.72 -10.00
C GLU A 20 -3.18 -4.72 -9.27
N GLN A 21 -1.86 -4.59 -9.43
CA GLN A 21 -0.89 -5.46 -8.76
C GLN A 21 -0.91 -5.23 -7.26
N LEU A 22 -1.00 -3.98 -6.83
CA LEU A 22 -1.03 -3.61 -5.42
C LEU A 22 -2.32 -4.11 -4.74
N LEU A 23 -3.47 -3.96 -5.39
CA LEU A 23 -4.76 -4.51 -4.93
C LEU A 23 -4.72 -6.04 -4.83
N ASN A 24 -4.21 -6.72 -5.85
CA ASN A 24 -4.09 -8.18 -5.83
C ASN A 24 -3.17 -8.66 -4.68
N ILE A 25 -2.08 -7.96 -4.41
CA ILE A 25 -1.19 -8.28 -3.28
C ILE A 25 -1.90 -8.06 -1.95
N TYR A 26 -2.68 -6.99 -1.81
CA TYR A 26 -3.49 -6.74 -0.62
C TYR A 26 -4.48 -7.89 -0.37
N ASP A 27 -5.24 -8.28 -1.41
CA ASP A 27 -6.23 -9.36 -1.32
C ASP A 27 -5.57 -10.69 -0.92
N LEU A 28 -4.45 -11.04 -1.56
CA LEU A 28 -3.67 -12.23 -1.23
C LEU A 28 -3.10 -12.19 0.19
N ALA A 29 -2.65 -11.02 0.67
CA ALA A 29 -2.14 -10.86 2.02
C ALA A 29 -3.23 -11.08 3.08
N VAL A 30 -4.44 -10.58 2.82
CA VAL A 30 -5.61 -10.79 3.68
C VAL A 30 -6.03 -12.27 3.68
N GLU A 31 -6.14 -12.90 2.50
CA GLU A 31 -6.51 -14.30 2.37
C GLU A 31 -5.50 -15.24 3.06
N ALA A 32 -4.21 -14.97 2.88
CA ALA A 32 -3.13 -15.73 3.50
C ALA A 32 -2.96 -15.47 5.00
N LYS A 33 -3.72 -14.52 5.59
CA LYS A 33 -3.55 -14.05 6.97
C LYS A 33 -2.11 -13.63 7.26
N ALA A 34 -1.54 -12.84 6.34
CA ALA A 34 -0.22 -12.24 6.52
C ALA A 34 -0.18 -11.37 7.79
N SER A 35 1.02 -10.99 8.23
CA SER A 35 1.17 -10.19 9.45
C SER A 35 0.38 -8.87 9.36
N PRO A 36 -0.31 -8.45 10.43
CA PRO A 36 -1.08 -7.20 10.44
C PRO A 36 -0.27 -6.00 9.97
N ASP A 37 0.97 -5.87 10.46
CA ASP A 37 1.90 -4.80 10.07
C ASP A 37 2.14 -4.74 8.55
N PHE A 38 2.16 -5.89 7.87
CA PHE A 38 2.38 -5.94 6.42
C PHE A 38 1.14 -5.48 5.65
N ILE A 39 -0.04 -5.90 6.12
CA ILE A 39 -1.32 -5.49 5.55
C ILE A 39 -1.51 -3.97 5.73
N GLU A 40 -1.19 -3.43 6.90
CA GLU A 40 -1.26 -1.99 7.19
C GLU A 40 -0.33 -1.17 6.29
N ILE A 41 0.90 -1.65 6.02
CA ILE A 41 1.83 -0.99 5.10
C ILE A 41 1.22 -0.90 3.69
N ILE A 42 0.67 -2.00 3.16
CA ILE A 42 0.05 -2.01 1.83
C ILE A 42 -1.17 -1.07 1.80
N GLN A 43 -1.98 -1.08 2.86
CA GLN A 43 -3.15 -0.23 2.99
C GLN A 43 -2.79 1.26 3.03
N SER A 44 -1.68 1.63 3.68
CA SER A 44 -1.15 3.00 3.65
C SER A 44 -0.82 3.43 2.22
N VAL A 45 -0.12 2.58 1.46
CA VAL A 45 0.25 2.90 0.07
C VAL A 45 -0.97 3.00 -0.85
N LEU A 46 -1.97 2.12 -0.68
CA LEU A 46 -3.24 2.20 -1.42
C LEU A 46 -3.98 3.53 -1.14
N THR A 47 -3.98 3.96 0.13
CA THR A 47 -4.61 5.20 0.57
C THR A 47 -3.89 6.42 0.01
N GLU A 48 -2.55 6.44 0.06
CA GLU A 48 -1.71 7.53 -0.50
C GLU A 48 -1.95 7.73 -2.00
N ARG A 49 -2.24 6.64 -2.73
CA ARG A 49 -2.52 6.67 -4.16
C ARG A 49 -3.97 7.02 -4.51
N ASN A 50 -4.83 7.26 -3.51
CA ASN A 50 -6.27 7.44 -3.70
C ASN A 50 -6.93 6.28 -4.49
N ILE A 51 -6.37 5.07 -4.37
CA ILE A 51 -7.00 3.87 -4.92
C ILE A 51 -8.08 3.48 -3.91
N ASN A 52 -9.16 4.25 -3.93
CA ASN A 52 -10.38 3.85 -3.25
C ASN A 52 -10.83 2.57 -3.94
N SER A 53 -11.12 1.52 -3.16
CA SER A 53 -11.85 0.36 -3.67
C SER A 53 -12.99 0.86 -4.57
N PRO A 54 -13.23 0.26 -5.76
CA PRO A 54 -14.07 0.84 -6.81
C PRO A 54 -15.57 0.81 -6.49
N ASN A 55 -15.97 1.39 -5.37
CA ASN A 55 -17.33 1.60 -4.90
C ASN A 55 -17.34 2.77 -3.89
N HIS A 56 -17.04 3.98 -4.37
CA HIS A 56 -17.79 5.15 -3.90
C HIS A 56 -17.77 6.22 -4.99
N SER A 57 -18.74 6.12 -5.88
CA SER A 57 -19.34 7.30 -6.48
C SER A 57 -20.04 8.05 -5.34
N GLU A 58 -19.63 9.28 -5.05
CA GLU A 58 -20.46 10.26 -4.33
C GLU A 58 -20.40 11.58 -5.10
N ASP A 59 -21.59 11.95 -5.58
CA ASP A 59 -22.13 13.22 -6.12
C ASP A 59 -21.20 14.31 -6.69
#